data_AF-A0A075JWT2-F1
#
_entry.id   AF-A0A075JWT2-F1
#
_cell.length_a   1.000
_cell.length_b   1.000
_cell.length_c   1.000
_cell.angle_alpha   90.00
_cell.angle_beta   90.00
_cell.angle_gamma   90.00
#
_symmetry.space_group_name_H-M   'P 1'
#
loop_
_entity.id
_entity.type
_entity.pdbx_description
1 polymer ?
#
loop_
_entity_poly.entity_id
_entity_poly.type
_entity_poly.pdbx_seq_one_letter_code
_entity_poly.pdbx_strand_id
1 'polypeptide(L)' 'MSYYTREQLQEILSELDAAIPQMKASHPDETELVMAFAERANAAGRNVSDADAGWFIEQLSAIQHRHSICG' A
#
# COMPACT_ATOMS: atom_id res chain seq x y z
N MET A 1 -9.24 16.63 11.09
CA MET A 1 -8.33 15.88 10.20
C MET A 1 -8.91 15.96 8.80
N SER A 2 -8.11 16.37 7.82
CA SER A 2 -8.54 16.35 6.42
C SER A 2 -8.12 15.02 5.81
N TYR A 3 -9.07 14.32 5.21
CA TYR A 3 -8.80 13.07 4.49
C TYR A 3 -8.20 13.38 3.11
N TYR A 4 -7.45 12.42 2.56
CA TYR A 4 -7.02 12.48 1.16
C TYR A 4 -8.22 12.33 0.22
N THR A 5 -8.15 13.01 -0.93
CA THR A 5 -9.09 12.75 -2.02
C THR A 5 -8.79 11.39 -2.66
N ARG A 6 -9.75 10.82 -3.40
CA ARG A 6 -9.51 9.58 -4.14
C ARG A 6 -8.34 9.71 -5.13
N GLU A 7 -8.17 10.85 -5.77
CA GLU A 7 -7.04 11.10 -6.68
C GLU A 7 -5.70 11.05 -5.93
N GLN A 8 -5.61 11.68 -4.77
CA GLN A 8 -4.41 11.62 -3.92
C GLN A 8 -4.13 10.19 -3.44
N LEU A 9 -5.17 9.44 -3.05
CA LEU A 9 -5.02 8.04 -2.66
C LEU A 9 -4.54 7.18 -3.84
N GLN A 10 -5.01 7.44 -5.07
CA GLN A 10 -4.54 6.75 -6.26
C GLN A 10 -3.06 7.03 -6.56
N GLU A 11 -2.62 8.28 -6.41
CA GLU A 11 -1.22 8.65 -6.56
C GLU A 11 -0.34 7.92 -5.53
N ILE A 12 -0.74 7.93 -4.26
CA ILE A 12 -0.03 7.22 -3.18
C ILE A 12 0.03 5.70 -3.45
N LEU A 13 -1.06 5.10 -3.91
CA LEU A 13 -1.10 3.68 -4.26
C LEU A 13 -0.21 3.37 -5.46
N SER A 14 -0.14 4.27 -6.45
CA SER A 14 0.75 4.13 -7.61
C SER A 14 2.21 4.24 -7.21
N GLU A 15 2.56 5.15 -6.30
CA GLU A 15 3.91 5.27 -5.75
C GLU A 15 4.31 4.03 -4.95
N LEU A 16 3.38 3.49 -4.14
CA LEU A 16 3.60 2.27 -3.40
C LEU A 16 3.85 1.08 -4.34
N ASP A 17 3.00 0.91 -5.37
CA ASP A 17 3.13 -0.13 -6.40
C ASP A 17 4.49 -0.04 -7.11
N ALA A 18 4.92 1.17 -7.49
CA ALA A 18 6.20 1.42 -8.15
C ALA A 18 7.41 1.16 -7.24
N ALA A 19 7.28 1.32 -5.93
CA ALA A 19 8.38 1.11 -4.97
C ALA A 19 8.65 -0.36 -4.67
N ILE A 20 7.70 -1.27 -4.93
CA ILE A 20 7.81 -2.68 -4.52
C ILE A 20 9.04 -3.40 -5.08
N PRO A 21 9.42 -3.27 -6.37
CA PRO A 21 10.62 -3.94 -6.89
C PRO A 21 11.88 -3.58 -6.10
N GLN A 22 12.02 -2.32 -5.69
CA GLN A 22 13.12 -1.87 -4.84
C GLN A 22 13.01 -2.45 -3.43
N MET A 23 11.80 -2.49 -2.86
CA MET A 23 11.56 -3.09 -1.55
C MET A 23 11.93 -4.58 -1.55
N LYS A 24 11.59 -5.34 -2.60
CA LYS A 24 11.98 -6.75 -2.76
C LYS A 24 13.49 -6.93 -2.85
N ALA A 25 14.21 -5.97 -3.44
CA ALA A 25 15.66 -6.01 -3.50
C ALA A 25 16.32 -5.68 -2.15
N SER A 26 15.72 -4.80 -1.35
CA SER A 26 16.21 -4.42 -0.02
C SER A 26 15.79 -5.36 1.11
N HIS A 27 14.67 -6.06 0.95
CA HIS A 27 14.08 -6.99 1.90
C HIS A 27 13.86 -8.35 1.22
N PRO A 28 14.90 -9.19 1.09
CA PRO A 28 14.78 -10.50 0.46
C PRO A 28 14.00 -11.49 1.33
N ASP A 29 13.89 -11.22 2.64
CA ASP A 29 13.01 -11.94 3.54
C ASP A 29 11.55 -11.50 3.31
N GLU A 30 10.67 -12.47 3.11
CA GLU A 30 9.26 -12.23 2.81
C GLU A 30 8.53 -11.56 3.98
N THR A 31 8.87 -11.90 5.23
CA THR A 31 8.27 -11.29 6.41
C THR A 31 8.68 -9.81 6.51
N GLU A 32 9.95 -9.50 6.28
CA GLU A 32 10.43 -8.12 6.23
C GLU A 32 9.77 -7.31 5.11
N LEU A 33 9.59 -7.91 3.92
CA LEU A 33 8.90 -7.28 2.80
C LEU A 33 7.44 -6.98 3.14
N VAL A 34 6.72 -7.94 3.74
CA VAL A 34 5.33 -7.77 4.16
C VAL A 34 5.22 -6.66 5.21
N MET A 35 6.12 -6.62 6.19
CA MET A 35 6.15 -5.54 7.20
C MET A 35 6.42 -4.17 6.57
N ALA A 36 7.42 -4.07 5.69
CA ALA A 36 7.76 -2.81 5.02
C ALA A 36 6.61 -2.31 4.14
N PHE A 37 5.90 -3.21 3.45
CA PHE A 37 4.69 -2.88 2.71
C PHE A 37 3.58 -2.39 3.64
N ALA A 38 3.31 -3.12 4.73
CA ALA A 38 2.27 -2.78 5.69
C ALA A 38 2.52 -1.43 6.37
N GLU A 39 3.77 -1.08 6.68
CA GLU A 39 4.12 0.21 7.26
C GLU A 39 3.75 1.37 6.32
N ARG A 40 4.11 1.26 5.04
CA ARG A 40 3.76 2.28 4.03
C ARG A 40 2.26 2.36 3.77
N ALA A 41 1.59 1.21 3.68
CA ALA A 41 0.14 1.15 3.52
C ALA A 41 -0.61 1.77 4.71
N ASN A 42 -0.15 1.52 5.94
CA ASN A 42 -0.73 2.09 7.15
C ASN A 42 -0.55 3.61 7.24
N ALA A 43 0.59 4.15 6.78
CA ALA A 43 0.80 5.59 6.74
C ALA A 43 -0.23 6.29 5.85
N ALA A 44 -0.52 5.70 4.68
CA ALA A 44 -1.57 6.17 3.78
C ALA A 44 -2.98 5.99 4.38
N GLY A 45 -3.24 4.83 5.01
CA GLY A 45 -4.52 4.48 5.64
C GLY A 45 -4.99 5.46 6.72
N ARG A 46 -4.08 6.15 7.42
CA ARG A 46 -4.42 7.13 8.47
C ARG A 46 -5.20 8.34 7.97
N ASN A 47 -5.16 8.62 6.67
CA ASN A 47 -5.83 9.75 6.04
C ASN A 47 -6.92 9.30 5.06
N VAL A 48 -7.32 8.02 5.10
CA VAL A 48 -8.42 7.49 4.28
C VAL A 48 -9.75 7.80 4.96
N SER A 49 -10.73 8.26 4.19
CA SER A 49 -12.09 8.48 4.67
C SER A 49 -12.85 7.16 4.81
N ASP A 50 -13.88 7.11 5.65
CA ASP A 50 -14.73 5.91 5.79
C ASP A 50 -15.38 5.50 4.45
N ALA A 51 -15.70 6.46 3.58
CA ALA A 51 -16.28 6.22 2.26
C ALA A 51 -15.30 5.53 1.30
N ASP A 52 -13.99 5.74 1.50
CA ASP A 52 -12.94 5.20 0.63
C ASP A 52 -12.19 4.01 1.24
N ALA A 53 -12.41 3.70 2.52
CA ALA A 53 -11.70 2.65 3.24
C ALA A 53 -11.81 1.27 2.55
N GLY A 54 -13.01 0.88 2.12
CA GLY A 54 -13.23 -0.39 1.42
C GLY A 54 -12.46 -0.48 0.11
N TRP A 55 -12.60 0.53 -0.75
CA TRP A 55 -11.86 0.61 -2.01
C TRP A 55 -10.34 0.66 -1.78
N PHE A 56 -9.87 1.39 -0.78
CA PHE A 56 -8.44 1.51 -0.50
C PHE A 56 -7.85 0.14 -0.12
N ILE A 57 -8.54 -0.63 0.71
CA ILE A 57 -8.15 -2.01 1.06
C ILE A 57 -8.14 -2.92 -0.17
N GLU A 58 -9.15 -2.82 -1.05
CA GLU A 58 -9.18 -3.58 -2.31
C GLU A 58 -7.98 -3.25 -3.21
N GLN A 59 -7.60 -1.97 -3.32
CA GLN A 59 -6.41 -1.58 -4.09
C GLN A 59 -5.11 -2.13 -3.48
N LEU A 60 -4.96 -2.05 -2.16
CA LEU A 60 -3.80 -2.64 -1.48
C LEU A 60 -3.70 -4.15 -1.71
N SER A 61 -4.83 -4.87 -1.62
CA SER A 61 -4.89 -6.31 -1.88
C SER A 61 -4.50 -6.64 -3.33
N ALA A 62 -4.96 -5.83 -4.30
CA ALA A 62 -4.59 -5.99 -5.71
C ALA A 62 -3.08 -5.77 -5.94
N ILE A 63 -2.47 -4.81 -5.25
CA ILE A 63 -1.02 -4.57 -5.31
C ILE A 63 -0.25 -5.76 -4.70
N GLN A 64 -0.65 -6.24 -3.52
CA GLN A 64 -0.03 -7.40 -2.88
C GLN A 64 -0.06 -8.63 -3.79
N HIS A 65 -1.23 -8.92 -4.40
CA HIS A 65 -1.39 -10.04 -5.31
C HIS A 65 -0.51 -9.89 -6.57
N ARG A 66 -0.43 -8.69 -7.15
CA ARG A 66 0.38 -8.41 -8.34
C ARG A 66 1.87 -8.68 -8.12
N HIS A 67 2.37 -8.41 -6.92
CA HIS A 67 3.78 -8.56 -6.56
C HIS A 67 4.11 -9.81 -5.78
N SER A 68 3.12 -10.68 -5.56
CA SER A 68 3.24 -11.89 -4.75
C SER A 68 3.78 -11.59 -3.34
N ILE A 69 3.25 -10.53 -2.72
CA ILE A 69 3.48 -10.23 -1.30
C ILE A 69 2.40 -10.97 -0.54
N CYS A 70 2.72 -12.15 -0.02
CA CYS A 70 1.81 -12.97 0.77
C CYS A 70 2.26 -12.94 2.23
N GLY A 71 1.35 -12.55 3.13
CA GLY A 71 1.53 -12.67 4.57
C GLY A 71 0.89 -13.95 5.08
#